data_AF-A0A9Q3BH07-F1
#
_entry.id   AF-A0A9Q3BH07-F1
#
_cell.length_a   1.000
_cell.length_b   1.000
_cell.length_c   1.000
_cell.angle_alpha   90.00
_cell.angle_beta   90.00
_cell.angle_gamma   90.00
#
_symmetry.space_group_name_H-M   'P 1'
#
loop_
_entity.id
_entity.type
_entity.pdbx_description
1 polymer ?
#
loop_
_entity_poly.entity_id
_entity_poly.type
_entity_poly.pdbx_seq_one_letter_code
_entity_poly.pdbx_strand_id
1 'polypeptide(L)'
;MQVVLQSLNSNTVDSANISQSGTISNNATPASTPSLRPQKRHHSILDSPSSAAFFQCFSNSLIEELHEIILKALIVSNISFYFLDNRYFQQYQKALVRPPYKLPTCHSITSSFLPLLHAKHKAMILEEVSKLQGMTLLIYGCTDVSGCSLYAILLQRGQYIKCFIDILNLNLKCHTSDNIYEEVKDSLDFKRIFLNNISAAVTDSPSVMLKFQVGFSAFNSL
;
A
#
# COMPACT_ATOMS: atom_id res chain seq x y z
N MET A 1 25.34 9.50 -1.31
CA MET A 1 24.99 8.09 -1.59
C MET A 1 23.53 8.07 -2.00
N GLN A 2 23.25 7.99 -3.31
CA GLN A 2 21.90 8.13 -3.86
C GLN A 2 21.25 6.75 -3.87
N VAL A 3 20.39 6.46 -2.90
CA VAL A 3 19.65 5.19 -2.85
C VAL A 3 18.54 5.26 -3.90
N VAL A 4 18.79 4.63 -5.05
CA VAL A 4 17.80 4.47 -6.12
C VAL A 4 16.84 3.36 -5.71
N LEU A 5 15.72 3.73 -5.10
CA LEU A 5 14.59 2.81 -4.92
C LEU A 5 13.89 2.65 -6.27
N GLN A 6 14.17 1.54 -6.97
CA GLN A 6 13.38 1.15 -8.14
C GLN A 6 11.98 0.74 -7.67
N SER A 7 10.95 1.49 -8.09
CA SER A 7 9.56 1.18 -7.78
C SER A 7 9.14 -0.13 -8.43
N LEU A 8 8.68 -1.09 -7.62
CA LEU A 8 8.01 -2.29 -8.09
C LEU A 8 6.66 -1.90 -8.69
N ASN A 9 6.56 -1.97 -10.01
CA ASN A 9 5.33 -1.71 -10.75
C ASN A 9 4.52 -3.02 -10.78
N SER A 10 3.63 -3.22 -9.81
CA SER A 10 2.69 -4.34 -9.81
C SER A 10 1.49 -4.00 -10.69
N ASN A 11 1.48 -4.55 -11.91
CA ASN A 11 0.30 -4.58 -12.77
C ASN A 11 -0.70 -5.58 -12.18
N THR A 12 -1.75 -5.08 -11.54
CA THR A 12 -2.92 -5.87 -11.16
C THR A 12 -3.77 -6.09 -12.41
N VAL A 13 -3.98 -7.36 -12.75
CA VAL A 13 -4.89 -7.78 -13.82
C VAL A 13 -6.32 -7.72 -13.30
N ASP A 14 -7.14 -6.87 -13.92
CA ASP A 14 -8.59 -6.84 -13.75
C ASP A 14 -9.22 -8.07 -14.41
N SER A 15 -10.01 -8.82 -13.65
CA SER A 15 -10.97 -9.83 -14.11
C SER A 15 -11.88 -10.17 -12.92
N ALA A 16 -13.19 -10.35 -12.98
CA ALA A 16 -14.23 -10.02 -13.94
C ALA A 16 -15.57 -10.22 -13.17
N ASN A 17 -16.61 -9.49 -13.60
CA ASN A 17 -18.05 -9.75 -13.47
C ASN A 17 -18.53 -10.89 -12.55
N ILE A 18 -19.35 -10.52 -11.55
CA ILE A 18 -20.45 -11.38 -11.08
C ILE A 18 -21.76 -10.60 -11.16
N SER A 19 -22.63 -11.13 -12.00
CA SER A 19 -23.98 -10.68 -12.33
C SER A 19 -24.91 -10.73 -11.11
N GLN A 20 -25.69 -9.66 -10.92
CA GLN A 20 -26.86 -9.64 -10.04
C GLN A 20 -28.07 -10.19 -10.80
N SER A 21 -28.75 -11.17 -10.21
CA SER A 21 -30.12 -11.55 -10.58
C SER A 21 -30.84 -12.05 -9.33
N GLY A 22 -32.03 -11.53 -9.05
CA GLY A 22 -32.80 -11.91 -7.87
C GLY A 22 -33.97 -10.97 -7.55
N THR A 23 -35.01 -11.06 -8.37
CA THR A 23 -36.33 -10.42 -8.27
C THR A 23 -37.15 -10.95 -7.07
N ILE A 24 -38.28 -10.27 -6.76
CA ILE A 24 -39.50 -10.70 -6.00
C ILE A 24 -39.54 -10.10 -4.56
N SER A 25 -40.63 -9.54 -4.00
CA SER A 25 -42.05 -9.44 -4.34
C SER A 25 -42.69 -8.20 -3.69
N ASN A 26 -43.83 -7.82 -4.24
CA ASN A 26 -44.79 -6.81 -3.77
C ASN A 26 -45.48 -7.21 -2.46
N ASN A 27 -45.90 -6.21 -1.68
CA ASN A 27 -47.22 -6.24 -1.05
C ASN A 27 -47.74 -4.82 -0.80
N ALA A 28 -48.90 -4.55 -1.40
CA ALA A 28 -49.69 -3.34 -1.28
C ALA A 28 -50.84 -3.58 -0.29
N THR A 29 -51.22 -2.58 0.52
CA THR A 29 -52.59 -2.42 1.04
C THR A 29 -52.83 -0.93 1.35
N PRO A 30 -54.05 -0.37 1.13
CA PRO A 30 -54.27 1.06 0.91
C PRO A 30 -54.96 1.77 2.09
N ALA A 31 -55.32 3.05 1.82
CA ALA A 31 -56.12 4.00 2.61
C ALA A 31 -55.29 4.80 3.63
N SER A 32 -55.44 6.12 3.79
CA SER A 32 -56.58 7.00 3.53
C SER A 32 -56.10 8.46 3.47
N THR A 33 -56.76 9.23 2.62
CA THR A 33 -56.52 10.66 2.39
C THR A 33 -57.18 11.51 3.48
N PRO A 34 -56.50 12.53 4.02
CA PRO A 34 -57.15 13.78 4.36
C PRO A 34 -56.57 14.92 3.51
N SER A 35 -57.46 15.47 2.69
CA SER A 35 -57.32 16.73 1.99
C SER A 35 -57.09 17.87 2.99
N LEU A 36 -55.91 18.49 2.96
CA LEU A 36 -55.66 19.82 3.51
C LEU A 36 -54.80 20.61 2.53
N ARG A 37 -55.42 21.64 1.93
CA ARG A 37 -54.81 22.65 1.06
C ARG A 37 -53.59 23.28 1.73
N PRO A 38 -52.43 23.30 1.05
CA PRO A 38 -51.38 24.28 1.33
C PRO A 38 -51.48 25.45 0.37
N GLN A 39 -51.43 26.63 0.95
CA GLN A 39 -51.34 27.95 0.33
C GLN A 39 -50.35 27.98 -0.85
N LYS A 40 -50.75 28.65 -1.93
CA LYS A 40 -49.83 29.20 -2.95
C LYS A 40 -48.85 30.15 -2.25
N ARG A 41 -47.72 29.63 -1.79
CA ARG A 41 -46.51 30.42 -1.55
C ARG A 41 -45.73 30.39 -2.85
N HIS A 42 -45.51 31.58 -3.41
CA HIS A 42 -44.53 31.79 -4.48
C HIS A 42 -43.15 31.41 -3.93
N HIS A 43 -42.78 30.14 -4.10
CA HIS A 43 -41.38 29.75 -4.04
C HIS A 43 -40.74 30.32 -5.30
N SER A 44 -40.06 31.46 -5.14
CA SER A 44 -38.98 31.84 -6.02
C SER A 44 -38.10 30.61 -6.19
N ILE A 45 -38.07 30.08 -7.42
CA ILE A 45 -37.07 29.13 -7.87
C ILE A 45 -35.74 29.78 -7.53
N LEU A 46 -35.09 29.32 -6.45
CA LEU A 46 -33.67 29.53 -6.28
C LEU A 46 -33.07 28.74 -7.44
N ASP A 47 -32.65 29.47 -8.47
CA ASP A 47 -31.79 28.94 -9.52
C ASP A 47 -30.67 28.19 -8.82
N SER A 48 -30.73 26.85 -8.88
CA SER A 48 -29.62 26.02 -8.45
C SER A 48 -28.40 26.50 -9.24
N PRO A 49 -27.32 26.95 -8.58
CA PRO A 49 -26.15 27.43 -9.30
C PRO A 49 -25.72 26.31 -10.24
N SER A 50 -25.73 26.62 -11.54
CA SER A 50 -25.34 25.69 -12.60
C SER A 50 -24.04 25.01 -12.19
N SER A 51 -24.03 23.67 -12.21
CA SER A 51 -22.85 22.84 -11.91
C SER A 51 -21.63 23.22 -12.75
N ALA A 52 -21.82 23.99 -13.83
CA ALA A 52 -20.79 24.58 -14.66
C ALA A 52 -19.93 25.65 -13.95
N ALA A 53 -20.42 26.30 -12.88
CA ALA A 53 -19.66 27.32 -12.15
C ALA A 53 -18.51 26.74 -11.30
N PHE A 54 -18.48 25.42 -11.08
CA PHE A 54 -17.46 24.77 -10.26
C PHE A 54 -16.13 24.50 -10.99
N PHE A 55 -16.09 24.67 -12.31
CA PHE A 55 -14.89 24.43 -13.13
C PHE A 55 -14.44 25.71 -13.82
N GLN A 56 -14.18 26.75 -13.04
CA GLN A 56 -13.58 27.97 -13.56
C GLN A 56 -12.14 27.68 -13.99
N CYS A 57 -11.84 27.90 -15.28
CA CYS A 57 -10.47 27.85 -15.76
C CYS A 57 -9.64 28.94 -15.08
N PHE A 58 -8.44 28.59 -14.61
CA PHE A 58 -7.49 29.55 -14.07
C PHE A 58 -6.91 30.44 -15.17
N SER A 59 -6.55 31.68 -14.83
CA SER A 59 -5.77 32.55 -15.72
C SER A 59 -4.35 32.00 -15.89
N ASN A 60 -3.72 32.28 -17.04
CA ASN A 60 -2.35 31.84 -17.31
C ASN A 60 -1.36 32.30 -16.23
N SER A 61 -1.50 33.53 -15.74
CA SER A 61 -0.65 34.06 -14.65
C SER A 61 -0.73 33.24 -13.37
N LEU A 62 -1.94 32.79 -13.00
CA LEU A 62 -2.15 31.99 -11.80
C LEU A 62 -1.63 30.56 -12.01
N ILE A 63 -1.78 30.02 -13.21
CA ILE A 63 -1.20 28.71 -13.57
C ILE A 63 0.33 28.76 -13.43
N GLU A 64 0.98 29.80 -13.94
CA GLU A 64 2.43 30.00 -13.80
C GLU A 64 2.85 30.11 -12.32
N GLU A 65 2.13 30.88 -11.52
CA GLU A 65 2.38 31.00 -10.07
C GLU A 65 2.26 29.65 -9.35
N LEU A 66 1.22 28.88 -9.64
CA LEU A 66 1.02 27.54 -9.06
C LEU A 66 2.12 26.56 -9.49
N HIS A 67 2.57 26.63 -10.75
CA HIS A 67 3.69 25.84 -11.25
C HIS A 67 5.01 26.20 -10.54
N GLU A 68 5.25 27.49 -10.28
CA GLU A 68 6.42 27.92 -9.53
C GLU A 68 6.39 27.42 -8.08
N ILE A 69 5.22 27.46 -7.43
CA ILE A 69 5.03 26.96 -6.05
C ILE A 69 5.31 25.45 -5.96
N ILE A 70 4.75 24.65 -6.87
CA ILE A 70 4.98 23.19 -6.84
C ILE A 70 6.45 22.86 -7.15
N LEU A 71 7.10 23.59 -8.07
CA LEU A 71 8.52 23.40 -8.36
C LEU A 71 9.38 23.69 -7.13
N LYS A 72 9.13 24.81 -6.43
CA LYS A 72 9.83 25.14 -5.17
C LYS A 72 9.63 24.06 -4.12
N ALA A 73 8.42 23.55 -3.97
CA ALA A 73 8.12 22.48 -3.01
C ALA A 73 8.89 21.19 -3.31
N LEU A 74 8.98 20.78 -4.58
CA LEU A 74 9.74 19.60 -5.01
C LEU A 74 11.24 19.76 -4.73
N ILE A 75 11.81 20.92 -5.08
CA ILE A 75 13.24 21.21 -4.85
C ILE A 75 13.56 21.20 -3.35
N VAL A 76 12.81 21.95 -2.55
CA VAL A 76 13.06 22.07 -1.10
C VAL A 76 12.89 20.72 -0.39
N SER A 77 11.97 19.89 -0.86
CA SER A 77 11.71 18.56 -0.28
C SER A 77 12.62 17.47 -0.84
N ASN A 78 13.52 17.79 -1.78
CA ASN A 78 14.34 16.83 -2.51
C ASN A 78 13.51 15.68 -3.13
N ILE A 79 12.34 16.01 -3.67
CA ILE A 79 11.44 15.07 -4.35
C ILE A 79 11.75 15.09 -5.83
N SER A 80 11.89 13.92 -6.44
CA SER A 80 12.13 13.78 -7.88
C SER A 80 10.99 14.41 -8.70
N PHE A 81 11.31 15.06 -9.83
CA PHE A 81 10.29 15.60 -10.74
C PHE A 81 9.36 14.53 -11.33
N TYR A 82 9.80 13.28 -11.40
CA TYR A 82 8.94 12.14 -11.77
C TYR A 82 7.75 11.95 -10.82
N PHE A 83 7.75 12.58 -9.63
CA PHE A 83 6.61 12.59 -8.74
C PHE A 83 5.35 13.21 -9.38
N LEU A 84 5.49 14.16 -10.30
CA LEU A 84 4.37 14.75 -11.03
C LEU A 84 3.69 13.76 -11.98
N ASP A 85 4.45 12.78 -12.49
CA ASP A 85 3.95 11.69 -13.34
C ASP A 85 3.43 10.51 -12.51
N ASN A 86 3.51 10.56 -11.18
CA ASN A 86 3.01 9.50 -10.33
C ASN A 86 1.48 9.40 -10.44
N ARG A 87 0.98 8.25 -10.91
CA ARG A 87 -0.46 7.99 -11.13
C ARG A 87 -1.31 8.29 -9.89
N TYR A 88 -0.83 7.98 -8.68
CA TYR A 88 -1.57 8.24 -7.45
C TYR A 88 -1.60 9.73 -7.12
N PHE A 89 -0.51 10.46 -7.35
CA PHE A 89 -0.48 11.90 -7.17
C PHE A 89 -1.44 12.61 -8.15
N GLN A 90 -1.48 12.20 -9.42
CA GLN A 90 -2.44 12.73 -10.39
C GLN A 90 -3.89 12.45 -10.01
N GLN A 91 -4.20 11.25 -9.51
CA GLN A 91 -5.53 10.92 -9.00
C GLN A 91 -5.88 11.77 -7.78
N TYR A 92 -4.93 11.98 -6.87
CA TYR A 92 -5.08 12.83 -5.71
C TYR A 92 -5.38 14.28 -6.11
N GLN A 93 -4.60 14.87 -7.02
CA GLN A 93 -4.85 16.22 -7.55
C GLN A 93 -6.24 16.36 -8.17
N LYS A 94 -6.68 15.38 -8.97
CA LYS A 94 -8.04 15.35 -9.54
C LYS A 94 -9.13 15.31 -8.47
N ALA A 95 -8.89 14.58 -7.38
CA ALA A 95 -9.83 14.48 -6.26
C ALA A 95 -9.90 15.77 -5.43
N LEU A 96 -8.79 16.51 -5.30
CA LEU A 96 -8.71 17.77 -4.55
C LEU A 96 -9.59 18.89 -5.12
N VAL A 97 -9.98 18.82 -6.39
CA VAL A 97 -10.88 19.80 -7.03
C VAL A 97 -12.28 19.77 -6.40
N ARG A 98 -12.60 18.78 -5.55
CA ARG A 98 -13.91 18.63 -4.91
C ARG A 98 -13.91 19.18 -3.47
N PRO A 99 -14.63 20.28 -3.19
CA PRO A 99 -14.93 20.68 -1.81
C PRO A 99 -15.74 19.58 -1.10
N PRO A 100 -15.64 19.42 0.23
CA PRO A 100 -14.86 20.20 1.21
C PRO A 100 -13.58 19.47 1.70
N TYR A 101 -12.82 18.82 0.81
CA TYR A 101 -11.65 18.04 1.24
C TYR A 101 -10.60 18.89 1.97
N LYS A 102 -10.14 18.42 3.13
CA LYS A 102 -9.05 19.04 3.90
C LYS A 102 -7.78 18.22 3.71
N LEU A 103 -6.68 18.89 3.35
CA LEU A 103 -5.37 18.25 3.23
C LEU A 103 -4.94 17.66 4.58
N PRO A 104 -4.47 16.40 4.62
CA PRO A 104 -4.01 15.79 5.86
C PRO A 104 -2.70 16.43 6.32
N THR A 105 -2.52 16.57 7.63
CA THR A 105 -1.25 17.03 8.21
C THR A 105 -0.23 15.89 8.26
N CYS A 106 1.07 16.23 8.30
CA CYS A 106 2.13 15.24 8.48
C CYS A 106 1.89 14.37 9.74
N HIS A 107 1.48 15.00 10.84
CA HIS A 107 1.10 14.28 12.06
C HIS A 107 -0.03 13.29 11.81
N SER A 108 -1.13 13.71 11.16
CA SER A 108 -2.26 12.82 10.87
C SER A 108 -1.87 11.63 9.98
N ILE A 109 -0.98 11.85 9.00
CA ILE A 109 -0.48 10.77 8.15
C ILE A 109 0.38 9.80 8.97
N THR A 110 1.34 10.31 9.72
CA THR A 110 2.33 9.47 10.43
C THR A 110 1.77 8.75 11.65
N SER A 111 0.89 9.40 12.43
CA SER A 111 0.35 8.84 13.67
C SER A 111 -0.90 7.98 13.48
N SER A 112 -1.66 8.20 12.40
CA SER A 112 -2.94 7.52 12.19
C SER A 112 -3.00 6.75 10.88
N PHE A 113 -2.83 7.43 9.75
CA PHE A 113 -3.11 6.82 8.45
C PHE A 113 -2.07 5.77 8.04
N LEU A 114 -0.78 6.07 8.21
CA LEU A 114 0.31 5.19 7.82
C LEU A 114 0.31 3.88 8.63
N PRO A 115 0.21 3.88 9.98
CA PRO A 115 0.10 2.64 10.75
C PRO A 115 -1.12 1.81 10.37
N LEU A 116 -2.27 2.45 10.13
CA LEU A 116 -3.50 1.78 9.71
C LEU A 116 -3.32 1.10 8.34
N LEU A 117 -2.83 1.84 7.35
CA LEU A 117 -2.63 1.31 6.00
C LEU A 117 -1.56 0.21 5.99
N HIS A 118 -0.49 0.39 6.75
CA HIS A 118 0.55 -0.61 6.94
C HIS A 118 -0.02 -1.90 7.57
N ALA A 119 -0.82 -1.79 8.64
CA ALA A 119 -1.46 -2.93 9.29
C ALA A 119 -2.41 -3.68 8.34
N LYS A 120 -3.23 -2.93 7.57
CA LYS A 120 -4.13 -3.52 6.56
C LYS A 120 -3.36 -4.26 5.48
N HIS A 121 -2.33 -3.62 4.92
CA HIS A 121 -1.51 -4.22 3.87
C HIS A 121 -0.73 -5.44 4.39
N LYS A 122 -0.18 -5.36 5.60
CA LYS A 122 0.51 -6.47 6.26
C LYS A 122 -0.45 -7.65 6.49
N ALA A 123 -1.66 -7.40 6.98
CA ALA A 123 -2.66 -8.46 7.16
C ALA A 123 -3.01 -9.15 5.83
N MET A 124 -3.22 -8.36 4.76
CA MET A 124 -3.48 -8.87 3.41
C MET A 124 -2.34 -9.75 2.90
N ILE A 125 -1.09 -9.27 2.97
CA ILE A 125 0.08 -10.04 2.55
C ILE A 125 0.20 -11.34 3.33
N LEU A 126 0.03 -11.30 4.66
CA LEU A 126 0.15 -12.51 5.50
C LEU A 126 -0.93 -13.54 5.18
N GLU A 127 -2.16 -13.09 4.94
CA GLU A 127 -3.25 -13.96 4.50
C GLU A 127 -2.92 -14.63 3.16
N GLU A 128 -2.43 -13.88 2.18
CA GLU A 128 -2.01 -14.41 0.88
C GLU A 128 -0.86 -15.41 1.03
N VAL A 129 0.21 -15.03 1.73
CA VAL A 129 1.42 -15.84 1.92
C VAL A 129 1.10 -17.15 2.65
N SER A 130 0.18 -17.12 3.64
CA SER A 130 -0.22 -18.33 4.38
C SER A 130 -0.81 -19.44 3.49
N LYS A 131 -1.35 -19.08 2.33
CA LYS A 131 -1.96 -20.01 1.36
C LYS A 131 -0.94 -20.54 0.35
N LEU A 132 0.28 -20.02 0.36
CA LEU A 132 1.33 -20.39 -0.57
C LEU A 132 2.21 -21.51 0.00
N GLN A 133 2.63 -22.39 -0.90
CA GLN A 133 3.62 -23.43 -0.65
C GLN A 133 4.68 -23.37 -1.73
N GLY A 134 5.85 -23.92 -1.43
CA GLY A 134 6.98 -23.96 -2.34
C GLY A 134 7.54 -22.58 -2.67
N MET A 135 7.64 -21.73 -1.65
CA MET A 135 8.19 -20.38 -1.80
C MET A 135 9.72 -20.40 -1.76
N THR A 136 10.33 -19.41 -2.39
CA THR A 136 11.75 -19.09 -2.25
C THR A 136 11.91 -17.93 -1.28
N LEU A 137 12.68 -18.14 -0.23
CA LEU A 137 13.09 -17.12 0.71
C LEU A 137 14.28 -16.34 0.15
N LEU A 138 14.16 -15.03 0.02
CA LEU A 138 15.24 -14.14 -0.38
C LEU A 138 15.69 -13.35 0.84
N ILE A 139 16.97 -13.41 1.15
CA ILE A 139 17.58 -12.70 2.28
C ILE A 139 18.71 -11.84 1.72
N TYR A 140 18.56 -10.52 1.84
CA TYR A 140 19.55 -9.57 1.36
C TYR A 140 20.05 -8.72 2.52
N GLY A 141 21.35 -8.82 2.81
CA GLY A 141 21.99 -8.05 3.87
C GLY A 141 22.71 -6.83 3.31
N CYS A 142 22.63 -5.70 4.00
CA CYS A 142 23.55 -4.59 3.79
C CYS A 142 24.18 -4.20 5.14
N THR A 143 25.46 -3.84 5.11
CA THR A 143 26.20 -3.36 6.28
C THR A 143 26.79 -2.01 5.93
N ASP A 144 26.56 -1.01 6.77
CA ASP A 144 27.17 0.30 6.60
C ASP A 144 28.62 0.34 7.15
N VAL A 145 29.28 1.47 6.97
CA VAL A 145 30.66 1.69 7.45
C VAL A 145 30.76 1.75 8.98
N SER A 146 29.65 1.91 9.68
CA SER A 146 29.55 1.92 11.13
C SER A 146 29.36 0.50 11.70
N GLY A 147 29.26 -0.51 10.82
CA GLY A 147 28.94 -1.88 11.21
C GLY A 147 27.47 -2.10 11.53
N CYS A 148 26.57 -1.21 11.11
CA CYS A 148 25.14 -1.42 11.23
C CYS A 148 24.66 -2.33 10.09
N SER A 149 24.05 -3.48 10.40
CA SER A 149 23.47 -4.36 9.38
C SER A 149 21.95 -4.39 9.39
N LEU A 150 21.41 -4.25 8.19
CA LEU A 150 20.00 -4.44 7.88
C LEU A 150 19.85 -5.65 6.96
N TYR A 151 18.88 -6.51 7.26
CA TYR A 151 18.55 -7.64 6.40
C TYR A 151 17.11 -7.51 5.93
N ALA A 152 16.91 -7.45 4.63
CA ALA A 152 15.59 -7.51 4.02
C ALA A 152 15.19 -8.97 3.77
N ILE A 153 13.99 -9.34 4.20
CA ILE A 153 13.39 -10.64 3.94
C ILE A 153 12.28 -10.47 2.92
N LEU A 154 12.37 -11.24 1.82
CA LEU A 154 11.31 -11.34 0.83
C LEU A 154 10.95 -12.80 0.61
N LEU A 155 9.69 -13.04 0.28
CA LEU A 155 9.23 -14.33 -0.24
C LEU A 155 8.87 -14.18 -1.70
N GLN A 156 9.26 -15.17 -2.49
CA GLN A 156 8.95 -15.23 -3.90
C GLN A 156 8.32 -16.57 -4.25
N ARG A 157 7.25 -16.54 -5.06
CA ARG A 157 6.69 -17.74 -5.69
C ARG A 157 6.54 -17.51 -7.18
N GLY A 158 7.29 -18.26 -7.98
CA GLY A 158 7.38 -18.04 -9.42
C GLY A 158 7.91 -16.64 -9.76
N GLN A 159 7.52 -16.11 -10.92
CA GLN A 159 7.99 -14.80 -11.40
C GLN A 159 7.11 -13.62 -10.97
N TYR A 160 5.89 -13.89 -10.50
CA TYR A 160 4.85 -12.87 -10.30
C TYR A 160 4.64 -12.49 -8.84
N ILE A 161 4.81 -13.43 -7.91
CA ILE A 161 4.53 -13.19 -6.50
C ILE A 161 5.85 -12.86 -5.82
N LYS A 162 5.99 -11.61 -5.37
CA LYS A 162 7.09 -11.13 -4.54
C LYS A 162 6.50 -10.34 -3.37
N CYS A 163 6.66 -10.87 -2.16
CA CYS A 163 6.14 -10.28 -0.95
C CYS A 163 7.30 -9.82 -0.08
N PHE A 164 7.33 -8.53 0.24
CA PHE A 164 8.22 -8.02 1.27
C PHE A 164 7.68 -8.44 2.64
N ILE A 165 8.53 -9.08 3.45
CA ILE A 165 8.13 -9.68 4.73
C ILE A 165 8.59 -8.81 5.90
N ASP A 166 9.89 -8.50 5.96
CA ASP A 166 10.43 -7.71 7.07
C ASP A 166 11.80 -7.08 6.76
N ILE A 167 12.17 -6.08 7.56
CA ILE A 167 13.55 -5.60 7.69
C ILE A 167 14.02 -5.95 9.10
N LEU A 168 15.03 -6.80 9.20
CA LEU A 168 15.70 -7.10 10.46
C LEU A 168 16.82 -6.08 10.68
N ASN A 169 16.83 -5.48 11.86
CA ASN A 169 17.93 -4.65 12.32
C ASN A 169 18.80 -5.46 13.29
N LEU A 170 20.01 -5.82 12.85
CA LEU A 170 20.92 -6.65 13.63
C LEU A 170 22.02 -5.84 14.32
N ASN A 171 21.94 -4.51 14.38
CA ASN A 171 22.98 -3.64 14.94
C ASN A 171 23.43 -4.00 16.36
N LEU A 172 22.52 -4.57 17.16
CA LEU A 172 22.80 -4.97 18.56
C LEU A 172 23.26 -6.43 18.70
N LYS A 173 23.32 -7.18 17.60
CA LYS A 173 23.69 -8.60 17.58
C LYS A 173 24.94 -8.77 16.72
N CYS A 174 25.79 -9.74 17.05
CA CYS A 174 26.89 -10.09 16.14
C CYS A 174 26.33 -10.64 14.83
N HIS A 175 26.90 -10.27 13.69
CA HIS A 175 26.43 -10.70 12.37
C HIS A 175 26.94 -12.10 12.02
N THR A 176 26.70 -13.05 12.92
CA THR A 176 26.98 -14.46 12.68
C THR A 176 25.85 -15.07 11.87
N SER A 177 26.14 -16.14 11.11
CA SER A 177 25.10 -16.84 10.35
C SER A 177 24.03 -17.45 11.25
N ASP A 178 24.38 -17.84 12.48
CA ASP A 178 23.44 -18.31 13.50
C ASP A 178 22.44 -17.23 13.91
N ASN A 179 22.93 -16.03 14.24
CA ASN A 179 22.05 -14.94 14.65
C ASN A 179 21.12 -14.50 13.51
N ILE A 180 21.64 -14.46 12.28
CA ILE A 180 20.83 -14.13 11.10
C ILE A 180 19.76 -15.21 10.87
N TYR A 181 20.15 -16.49 10.94
CA TYR A 181 19.22 -17.60 10.76
C TYR A 181 18.09 -17.58 11.78
N GLU A 182 18.40 -17.45 13.08
CA GLU A 182 17.38 -17.41 14.13
C GLU A 182 16.48 -16.19 14.00
N GLU A 183 17.01 -14.99 13.71
CA GLU A 183 16.19 -13.80 13.54
C GLU A 183 15.25 -13.87 12.33
N VAL A 184 15.72 -14.46 11.23
CA VAL A 184 14.86 -14.71 10.06
C VAL A 184 13.79 -15.73 10.42
N LYS A 185 14.15 -16.82 11.09
CA LYS A 185 13.21 -17.86 11.53
C LYS A 185 12.15 -17.28 12.49
N ASP A 186 12.56 -16.56 13.53
CA ASP A 186 11.66 -15.91 14.48
C ASP A 186 10.74 -14.89 13.78
N SER A 187 11.27 -14.14 12.82
CA SER A 187 10.49 -13.18 12.03
C SER A 187 9.43 -13.87 11.15
N LEU A 188 9.76 -15.03 10.57
CA LEU A 188 8.84 -15.85 9.79
C LEU A 188 7.79 -16.51 10.70
N ASP A 189 8.19 -17.09 11.82
CA ASP A 189 7.31 -17.74 12.80
C ASP A 189 6.32 -16.74 13.41
N PHE A 190 6.77 -15.53 13.77
CA PHE A 190 5.91 -14.44 14.24
C PHE A 190 4.81 -14.08 13.22
N LYS A 191 5.13 -14.24 11.92
CA LYS A 191 4.23 -14.00 10.79
C LYS A 191 3.43 -15.23 10.38
N ARG A 192 3.58 -16.35 11.10
CA ARG A 192 2.97 -17.66 10.81
C ARG A 192 3.35 -18.19 9.43
N ILE A 193 4.59 -17.90 9.01
CA ILE A 193 5.17 -18.41 7.78
C ILE A 193 6.14 -19.53 8.18
N PHE A 194 5.71 -20.76 8.01
CA PHE A 194 6.49 -21.91 8.44
C PHE A 194 7.59 -22.26 7.41
N LEU A 195 8.77 -22.67 7.90
CA LEU A 195 9.89 -23.05 7.04
C LEU A 195 9.57 -24.24 6.12
N ASN A 196 8.65 -25.13 6.49
CA ASN A 196 8.20 -26.24 5.64
C ASN A 196 7.46 -25.77 4.37
N ASN A 197 6.97 -24.53 4.32
CA ASN A 197 6.37 -23.94 3.12
C ASN A 197 7.41 -23.34 2.17
N ILE A 198 8.69 -23.32 2.56
CA ILE A 198 9.79 -22.73 1.82
C ILE A 198 10.63 -23.85 1.21
N SER A 199 10.78 -23.85 -0.12
CA SER A 199 11.54 -24.86 -0.86
C SER A 199 13.01 -24.50 -1.05
N ALA A 200 13.33 -23.21 -1.00
CA ALA A 200 14.68 -22.72 -1.22
C ALA A 200 14.92 -21.41 -0.48
N ALA A 201 16.18 -21.15 -0.13
CA ALA A 201 16.65 -19.87 0.36
C ALA A 201 17.76 -19.34 -0.55
N VAL A 202 17.75 -18.04 -0.82
CA VAL A 202 18.77 -17.33 -1.59
C VAL A 202 19.29 -16.18 -0.74
N THR A 203 20.60 -16.12 -0.59
CA THR A 203 21.28 -15.07 0.16
C THR A 203 22.64 -14.81 -0.47
N ASP A 204 23.14 -13.59 -0.29
CA ASP A 204 24.49 -13.18 -0.64
C ASP A 204 25.56 -13.66 0.35
N SER A 205 25.15 -14.26 1.48
CA SER A 205 26.06 -14.80 2.49
C SER A 205 26.11 -16.33 2.45
N PRO A 206 27.23 -16.95 2.01
CA PRO A 206 27.38 -18.41 1.96
C PRO A 206 27.20 -19.08 3.32
N SER A 207 27.65 -18.44 4.41
CA SER A 207 27.51 -19.00 5.76
C SER A 207 26.06 -19.03 6.24
N VAL A 208 25.25 -18.04 5.85
CA VAL A 208 23.80 -18.01 6.11
C VAL A 208 23.11 -19.07 5.26
N MET A 209 23.48 -19.20 3.98
CA MET A 209 22.93 -20.23 3.08
C MET A 209 23.11 -21.64 3.64
N LEU A 210 24.29 -21.96 4.19
CA LEU A 210 24.56 -23.25 4.83
C LEU A 210 23.66 -23.51 6.04
N LYS A 211 23.38 -22.49 6.86
CA LYS A 211 22.46 -22.62 8.01
C LYS A 211 21.04 -22.96 7.56
N PHE A 212 20.54 -22.28 6.52
CA PHE A 212 19.24 -22.60 5.94
C PHE A 212 19.19 -23.99 5.32
N GLN A 213 20.25 -24.42 4.65
CA GLN A 213 20.34 -25.77 4.08
C GLN A 213 20.21 -26.84 5.18
N VAL A 214 20.97 -26.71 6.27
CA VAL A 214 20.88 -27.63 7.42
C VAL A 214 19.49 -27.57 8.06
N GLY A 215 18.95 -26.36 8.24
CA GLY A 215 17.61 -26.16 8.78
C GLY A 215 16.53 -26.86 7.95
N PHE A 216 16.56 -26.72 6.62
CA PHE A 216 15.59 -27.39 5.73
C PHE A 216 15.71 -28.91 5.74
N SER A 217 16.93 -29.45 5.81
CA SER A 217 17.14 -30.90 5.89
C SER A 217 16.53 -31.51 7.15
N ALA A 218 16.58 -30.82 8.29
CA ALA A 218 15.99 -31.30 9.55
C ALA A 218 14.46 -31.43 9.48
N PHE A 219 13.78 -30.59 8.70
CA PHE A 219 12.32 -30.68 8.52
C PHE A 219 11.89 -31.77 7.55
N ASN A 220 12.69 -32.05 6.50
CA ASN A 220 12.35 -33.06 5.50
C ASN A 220 12.60 -34.50 5.97
N SER A 221 13.27 -34.69 7.11
CA SER A 221 13.50 -36.00 7.72
C SER A 221 12.43 -36.44 8.73
N LEU A 222 11.45 -35.58 9.01
CA LEU A 222 10.31 -35.82 9.90
C LEU A 222 9.06 -36.16 9.09
#